data_AF-A0A7Z7K5X1-F1
#
_entry.id   AF-A0A7Z7K5X1-F1
#
_cell.length_a   1.000
_cell.length_b   1.000
_cell.length_c   1.000
_cell.angle_alpha   90.00
_cell.angle_beta   90.00
_cell.angle_gamma   90.00
#
_symmetry.space_group_name_H-M   'P 1'
#
loop_
_entity.id
_entity.type
_entity.pdbx_description
1 polymer ?
#
loop_
_entity_poly.entity_id
_entity_poly.type
_entity_poly.pdbx_seq_one_letter_code
_entity_poly.pdbx_strand_id
1 'polypeptide(L)' 'MKISNSKDLALAIVASSSPTLSIEDKIKLYEDAYEAVEAHNKPIIEAENERRAKDVEAFLDTFGR' A
#
# COMPACT_ATOMS: atom_id res chain seq x y z
N MET A 1 -8.89 -4.22 -2.08
CA MET A 1 -8.18 -5.03 -1.06
C MET A 1 -6.86 -4.35 -0.76
N LYS A 2 -6.57 -4.08 0.51
CA LYS A 2 -5.30 -3.48 0.93
C LYS A 2 -4.20 -4.54 0.90
N ILE A 3 -3.05 -4.20 0.33
CA ILE A 3 -1.87 -5.07 0.30
C ILE A 3 -1.00 -4.70 1.50
N SER A 4 -0.88 -5.59 2.47
CA SER A 4 -0.24 -5.27 3.77
C SER A 4 1.29 -5.29 3.73
N ASN A 5 1.90 -5.93 2.72
CA ASN A 5 3.34 -6.11 2.62
C ASN A 5 3.83 -5.77 1.21
N SER A 6 3.95 -4.47 0.95
CA SER A 6 4.35 -3.90 -0.34
C SER A 6 5.74 -4.38 -0.78
N LYS A 7 6.66 -4.51 0.18
CA LYS A 7 8.06 -4.90 -0.08
C LYS A 7 8.17 -6.36 -0.50
N ASP A 8 7.53 -7.28 0.21
CA ASP A 8 7.61 -8.71 -0.13
C ASP A 8 6.94 -8.99 -1.47
N LEU A 9 5.85 -8.27 -1.79
CA LEU A 9 5.22 -8.39 -3.10
C LEU A 9 6.12 -7.87 -4.23
N ALA A 10 6.74 -6.70 -4.04
CA ALA A 10 7.68 -6.15 -5.02
C ALA A 10 8.89 -7.09 -5.25
N LEU A 11 9.43 -7.68 -4.18
CA LEU A 11 10.49 -8.68 -4.28
C LEU A 11 10.02 -9.96 -5.00
N ALA A 12 8.80 -10.44 -4.72
CA ALA A 12 8.23 -11.60 -5.42
C ALA A 12 8.06 -11.34 -6.92
N ILE A 13 7.65 -10.12 -7.31
CA ILE A 13 7.55 -9.71 -8.72
C ILE A 13 8.92 -9.78 -9.39
N VAL A 14 9.95 -9.20 -8.76
CA VAL A 14 11.33 -9.26 -9.28
C VAL A 14 11.83 -10.70 -9.36
N ALA A 15 11.57 -11.53 -8.36
CA ALA A 15 11.96 -12.93 -8.34
C ALA A 15 11.26 -13.75 -9.44
N SER A 16 10.03 -13.38 -9.81
CA SER A 16 9.26 -14.01 -10.90
C SER A 16 9.57 -13.47 -12.29
N SER A 17 10.35 -12.38 -12.39
CA SER A 17 10.72 -11.75 -13.65
C SER A 17 11.76 -12.58 -14.43
N SER A 18 11.96 -12.25 -15.71
CA SER A 18 12.92 -12.98 -16.54
C SER A 18 14.33 -12.98 -15.93
N PRO A 19 15.03 -14.13 -15.92
CA PRO A 19 16.41 -14.18 -15.47
C PRO A 19 17.35 -13.37 -16.36
N THR A 20 16.94 -13.03 -17.59
CA THR A 20 17.72 -12.23 -18.54
C THR A 20 17.67 -10.73 -18.30
N LEU A 21 16.83 -10.23 -17.38
CA LEU A 21 16.86 -8.82 -17.00
C LEU A 21 18.22 -8.49 -16.37
N SER A 22 18.75 -7.32 -16.71
CA SER A 22 19.93 -6.78 -16.03
C SER A 22 19.63 -6.49 -14.55
N ILE A 23 20.67 -6.31 -13.75
CA ILE A 23 20.50 -5.92 -12.35
C ILE A 23 19.81 -4.55 -12.26
N GLU A 24 20.16 -3.60 -13.13
CA GLU A 24 19.55 -2.27 -13.19
C GLU A 24 18.05 -2.35 -13.50
N ASP A 25 17.65 -3.18 -14.46
CA ASP A 25 16.24 -3.37 -14.78
C ASP A 25 15.47 -4.03 -13.63
N LYS A 26 16.11 -4.94 -12.88
CA LYS A 26 15.50 -5.58 -11.70
C LYS A 26 15.33 -4.60 -10.54
N ILE A 27 16.28 -3.68 -10.34
CA ILE A 27 16.16 -2.60 -9.34
C ILE A 27 15.00 -1.68 -9.73
N LYS A 28 14.92 -1.26 -11.00
CA LYS A 28 13.82 -0.44 -11.47
C LYS A 28 12.47 -1.14 -11.35
N LEU A 29 12.41 -2.43 -11.68
CA LEU A 29 11.20 -3.24 -11.52
C LEU A 29 10.77 -3.33 -10.05
N TYR A 30 11.70 -3.43 -9.11
CA TYR A 30 11.40 -3.39 -7.69
C TYR A 30 10.77 -2.06 -7.28
N GLU A 31 11.38 -0.94 -7.68
CA GLU A 31 10.91 0.41 -7.36
C GLU A 31 9.52 0.67 -7.95
N ASP A 32 9.34 0.38 -9.23
CA ASP A 32 8.07 0.52 -9.94
C ASP A 32 6.97 -0.33 -9.29
N ALA A 33 7.28 -1.58 -8.92
CA ALA A 33 6.32 -2.46 -8.26
C ALA A 33 5.96 -1.97 -6.85
N TYR A 34 6.94 -1.48 -6.09
CA TYR A 34 6.71 -0.94 -4.75
C TYR A 34 5.83 0.32 -4.82
N GLU A 35 6.14 1.26 -5.70
CA GLU A 35 5.35 2.47 -5.92
C GLU A 35 3.93 2.16 -6.37
N ALA A 36 3.74 1.20 -7.27
CA ALA A 36 2.42 0.78 -7.73
C ALA A 36 1.56 0.24 -6.58
N VAL A 37 2.14 -0.53 -5.65
CA VAL A 37 1.41 -1.05 -4.48
C VAL A 37 1.05 0.06 -3.50
N GLU A 38 1.96 1.00 -3.24
CA GLU A 38 1.68 2.17 -2.39
C GLU A 38 0.55 3.02 -2.99
N ALA A 39 0.60 3.27 -4.31
CA ALA A 39 -0.43 4.02 -5.02
C ALA A 39 -1.81 3.32 -4.95
N HIS A 40 -1.84 1.99 -5.10
CA HIS A 40 -3.06 1.19 -4.95
C HIS A 40 -3.63 1.25 -3.51
N ASN A 41 -2.77 1.23 -2.50
CA ASN A 41 -3.17 1.26 -1.10
C ASN A 41 -3.64 2.65 -0.62
N LYS A 42 -3.08 3.72 -1.17
CA LYS A 42 -3.35 5.11 -0.75
C LYS A 42 -4.84 5.44 -0.61
N PRO A 43 -5.70 5.27 -1.64
CA PRO A 43 -7.11 5.63 -1.52
C PRO A 43 -7.86 4.78 -0.47
N ILE A 44 -7.41 3.54 -0.23
CA ILE A 44 -7.99 2.66 0.78
C ILE A 44 -7.65 3.18 2.18
N ILE A 45 -6.39 3.55 2.40
CA ILE A 45 -5.93 4.11 3.69
C ILE A 45 -6.62 5.44 3.98
N GLU A 46 -6.76 6.30 2.97
CA GLU A 46 -7.46 7.58 3.10
C GLU A 46 -8.92 7.36 3.50
N ALA A 47 -9.64 6.46 2.82
CA ALA A 47 -11.02 6.11 3.18
C ALA A 47 -11.15 5.49 4.59
N GLU A 48 -10.19 4.64 5.00
CA GLU A 48 -10.14 4.08 6.36
C GLU A 48 -9.94 5.18 7.41
N ASN A 49 -9.06 6.14 7.14
CA ASN A 49 -8.77 7.25 8.04
C ASN A 49 -9.95 8.23 8.16
N GLU A 50 -10.61 8.55 7.05
CA GLU A 50 -11.83 9.37 7.05
C GLU A 50 -12.95 8.71 7.85
N ARG A 51 -13.15 7.40 7.70
CA ARG A 51 -14.16 6.68 8.47
C ARG A 51 -13.84 6.70 9.96
N ARG A 52 -12.59 6.45 10.33
CA ARG A 52 -12.13 6.52 11.73
C ARG A 52 -12.34 7.91 12.33
N ALA A 53 -12.07 8.97 11.58
CA ALA A 53 -12.30 10.33 12.05
C ALA A 53 -13.79 10.57 12.38
N LYS A 54 -14.69 10.14 11.49
CA LYS A 54 -16.15 10.23 11.71
C LYS A 54 -16.62 9.37 12.89
N ASP A 55 -16.08 8.17 13.04
CA ASP A 55 -16.41 7.27 14.15
C ASP A 55 -15.99 7.90 15.50
N VAL A 56 -14.82 8.56 15.56
CA VAL A 56 -14.36 9.30 16.74
C VAL A 56 -15.24 10.51 17.03
N GLU A 57 -15.59 11.29 16.01
CA GLU A 57 -16.48 12.45 16.15
C GLU A 57 -17.86 12.05 16.71
N ALA A 58 -18.47 11.00 16.16
CA ALA A 58 -19.74 10.47 16.62
C ALA A 58 -19.68 9.94 18.06
N PHE A 59 -18.58 9.28 18.43
CA PHE A 59 -18.36 8.81 19.80
C PHE A 59 -18.29 9.98 20.80
N LEU A 60 -17.55 11.04 20.48
CA LEU A 60 -17.44 12.22 21.33
C LEU A 60 -18.77 12.96 21.47
N ASP A 61 -19.56 13.06 20.40
CA ASP A 61 -20.90 13.67 20.46
C ASP A 61 -21.87 12.87 21.35
N THR A 62 -21.76 11.54 21.32
CA THR A 62 -22.66 10.63 22.07
C THR A 62 -22.27 10.49 23.54
N PHE A 63 -20.97 10.41 23.85
CA PHE A 63 -20.47 10.01 25.18
C PHE A 63 -19.56 11.05 25.84
N GLY A 64 -19.24 12.16 25.18
CA GLY A 64 -18.40 13.23 25.72
C GLY A 64 -19.10 14.23 26.64
N ARG A 65 -20.33 13.91 27.10
CA ARG A 65 -21.08 14.68 28.12
C ARG A 65 -20.84 14.14 29.52
#